data_AF-A0A059CF57-F1
#
_entry.id   AF-A0A059CF57-F1
#
_cell.length_a   1.000
_cell.length_b   1.000
_cell.length_c   1.000
_cell.angle_alpha   90.00
_cell.angle_beta   90.00
_cell.angle_gamma   90.00
#
_symmetry.space_group_name_H-M   'P 1'
#
loop_
_entity.id
_entity.type
_entity.pdbx_description
1 polymer ?
#
loop_
_entity_poly.entity_id
_entity_poly.type
_entity_poly.pdbx_seq_one_letter_code
_entity_poly.pdbx_strand_id
1 'polypeptide(L)'
;MHLALEKKHYRTVRALATLDPKLIRVQGRGGITPLHWVAGKKGDNKQELEDLLELLAEFLSTCRSSIEDLTSQCETAVHIAIKKCNTETFKVLFGWLKRTYMTEILDWKDHDGNNVLHIAVSENQPEIIKLLIGHTNINAKNFQDETALEILQAHPYGNQDVVKRLRRQKYLARLFTPTLSLSQFFTMELTFFEKHASFFGIQDKSTHKIILLVSTLIATATYQAALSPPGGYWVDSSSSLSANSTAVTAHPSGTANGKLHQAGNMILNGWKLYLFTVLNSTAFFTSIGTIWATGISLMSKPFMVYFSVTILSFAYIISLMVEFPKQNEVAAILLLAFFGCSLISVLLLPWCVHGMHIGALKRIDATRRRGDFLGSKDPK
;
A
#
# COMPACT_ATOMS: atom_id res chain seq x y z
N MET A 1 -37.65 10.73 0.44
CA MET A 1 -36.31 11.33 0.25
C MET A 1 -36.28 12.28 -0.95
N HIS A 2 -36.37 11.77 -2.19
CA HIS A 2 -36.31 12.58 -3.42
C HIS A 2 -37.29 13.76 -3.49
N LEU A 3 -38.58 13.52 -3.22
CA LEU A 3 -39.60 14.59 -3.23
C LEU A 3 -39.31 15.66 -2.16
N ALA A 4 -38.81 15.25 -0.99
CA ALA A 4 -38.47 16.19 0.07
C ALA A 4 -37.27 17.08 -0.32
N LEU A 5 -36.28 16.53 -1.02
CA LEU A 5 -35.19 17.30 -1.63
C LEU A 5 -35.70 18.27 -2.70
N GLU A 6 -36.55 17.80 -3.61
CA GLU A 6 -37.15 18.63 -4.66
C GLU A 6 -37.95 19.82 -4.11
N LYS A 7 -38.67 19.60 -3.01
CA LYS A 7 -39.43 20.63 -2.28
C LYS A 7 -38.59 21.42 -1.27
N LYS A 8 -37.28 21.22 -1.22
CA LYS A 8 -36.34 21.93 -0.31
C LYS A 8 -36.64 21.73 1.18
N HIS A 9 -37.30 20.63 1.54
CA HIS A 9 -37.61 20.30 2.93
C HIS A 9 -36.40 19.62 3.60
N TYR A 10 -35.27 20.34 3.69
CA TYR A 10 -33.99 19.77 4.15
C TYR A 10 -34.04 19.19 5.57
N ARG A 11 -34.82 19.77 6.49
CA ARG A 11 -35.03 19.21 7.84
C ARG A 11 -35.69 17.83 7.80
N THR A 12 -36.68 17.63 6.93
CA THR A 12 -37.32 16.32 6.73
C THR A 12 -36.35 15.32 6.11
N VAL A 13 -35.53 15.77 5.17
CA VAL A 13 -34.49 14.95 4.54
C VAL A 13 -33.48 14.46 5.59
N ARG A 14 -33.02 15.35 6.48
CA ARG A 14 -32.15 15.00 7.61
C ARG A 14 -32.79 13.96 8.52
N ALA A 15 -34.02 14.21 8.96
CA ALA A 15 -34.74 13.27 9.82
C ALA A 15 -34.91 11.87 9.19
N LEU A 16 -35.20 11.82 7.88
CA LEU A 16 -35.29 10.56 7.13
C LEU A 16 -33.93 9.85 7.05
N ALA A 17 -32.84 10.59 6.77
CA ALA A 17 -31.49 10.03 6.72
C ALA A 17 -31.03 9.50 8.09
N THR A 18 -31.39 10.16 9.19
CA THR A 18 -31.12 9.69 10.55
C THR A 18 -31.92 8.43 10.89
N LEU A 19 -33.19 8.35 10.46
CA LEU A 19 -34.05 7.19 10.71
C LEU A 19 -33.60 5.94 9.94
N ASP A 20 -33.30 6.10 8.64
CA ASP A 20 -32.79 5.02 7.80
C ASP A 20 -31.73 5.55 6.81
N PRO A 21 -30.43 5.35 7.12
CA PRO A 21 -29.31 5.70 6.23
C PRO A 21 -29.38 5.12 4.82
N LYS A 22 -30.07 3.98 4.61
CA LYS A 22 -30.19 3.37 3.29
C LYS A 22 -31.03 4.21 2.33
N LEU A 23 -31.88 5.10 2.85
CA LEU A 23 -32.66 6.04 2.05
C LEU A 23 -31.78 6.99 1.22
N ILE A 24 -30.54 7.24 1.64
CA ILE A 24 -29.55 8.06 0.90
C ILE A 24 -29.14 7.39 -0.42
N ARG A 25 -29.29 6.06 -0.53
CA ARG A 25 -28.91 5.27 -1.71
C ARG A 25 -30.09 4.91 -2.61
N VAL A 26 -31.32 5.28 -2.23
CA VAL A 26 -32.52 4.96 -3.02
C VAL A 26 -32.43 5.67 -4.36
N GLN A 27 -32.49 4.89 -5.44
CA GLN A 27 -32.44 5.40 -6.80
C GLN A 27 -33.80 5.95 -7.22
N GLY A 28 -33.82 7.18 -7.71
CA GLY A 28 -34.96 7.81 -8.37
C GLY A 28 -34.91 7.60 -9.89
N ARG A 29 -35.52 8.53 -10.64
CA ARG A 29 -35.50 8.50 -12.10
C ARG A 29 -34.06 8.60 -12.63
N GLY A 30 -33.69 7.71 -13.57
CA GLY A 30 -32.34 7.69 -14.15
C GLY A 30 -31.25 7.18 -13.20
N GLY A 31 -31.61 6.42 -12.17
CA GLY A 31 -30.63 5.92 -11.18
C GLY A 31 -30.08 6.99 -10.23
N ILE A 32 -30.63 8.21 -10.26
CA ILE A 32 -30.15 9.33 -9.44
C ILE A 32 -30.48 9.06 -7.98
N THR A 33 -29.46 9.00 -7.12
CA THR A 33 -29.63 8.92 -5.67
C THR A 33 -29.75 10.33 -5.05
N PRO A 34 -30.23 10.47 -3.80
CA PRO A 34 -30.20 11.72 -3.06
C PRO A 34 -28.84 12.44 -3.10
N LEU A 35 -27.73 11.69 -2.99
CA LEU A 35 -26.38 12.27 -3.08
C LEU A 35 -26.10 12.87 -4.46
N HIS A 36 -26.43 12.16 -5.54
CA HIS A 36 -26.32 12.67 -6.91
C HIS A 36 -27.15 13.94 -7.12
N TRP A 37 -28.37 13.96 -6.57
CA TRP A 37 -29.27 15.11 -6.68
C TRP A 37 -28.68 16.34 -5.99
N VAL A 38 -28.22 16.20 -4.74
CA VAL A 38 -27.59 17.31 -3.99
C VAL A 38 -26.34 17.79 -4.71
N ALA A 39 -25.51 16.87 -5.24
CA ALA A 39 -24.30 17.23 -5.97
C ALA A 39 -24.58 18.07 -7.24
N GLY A 40 -25.73 17.88 -7.86
CA GLY A 40 -26.14 18.61 -9.07
C GLY A 40 -26.82 19.96 -8.83
N LYS A 41 -27.10 20.35 -7.58
CA LYS A 41 -27.86 21.57 -7.25
C LYS A 41 -26.93 22.70 -6.78
N LYS A 42 -27.07 23.88 -7.38
CA LYS A 42 -26.28 25.07 -7.05
C LYS A 42 -26.84 25.92 -5.90
N GLY A 43 -28.07 25.65 -5.47
CA GLY A 43 -28.84 26.56 -4.62
C GLY A 43 -29.26 27.82 -5.38
N ASP A 44 -30.36 28.44 -4.96
CA ASP A 44 -30.82 29.70 -5.58
C ASP A 44 -30.10 30.91 -4.96
N ASN A 45 -29.56 30.74 -3.75
CA ASN A 45 -28.80 31.76 -3.03
C ASN A 45 -27.67 31.12 -2.21
N LYS A 46 -26.82 31.97 -1.61
CA LYS A 46 -25.65 31.53 -0.84
C LYS A 46 -26.02 30.66 0.37
N GLN A 47 -27.10 30.99 1.08
CA GLN A 47 -27.55 30.23 2.25
C GLN A 47 -27.98 28.81 1.85
N GLU A 48 -28.76 28.68 0.77
CA GLU A 48 -29.20 27.38 0.29
C GLU A 48 -28.03 26.54 -0.23
N LEU A 49 -27.03 27.17 -0.85
CA LEU A 49 -25.80 26.48 -1.21
C LEU A 49 -25.09 25.94 0.03
N GLU A 50 -24.94 26.74 1.09
CA GLU A 50 -24.33 26.31 2.36
C GLU A 50 -25.11 25.14 2.99
N ASP A 51 -26.44 25.23 3.03
CA ASP A 51 -27.31 24.16 3.53
C ASP A 51 -27.17 22.86 2.70
N LEU A 52 -27.06 22.97 1.37
CA LEU A 52 -26.85 21.82 0.48
C LEU A 52 -25.46 21.19 0.66
N LEU A 53 -24.42 22.00 0.87
CA LEU A 53 -23.07 21.51 1.13
C LEU A 53 -22.98 20.79 2.47
N GLU A 54 -23.65 21.31 3.50
CA GLU A 54 -23.76 20.67 4.81
C GLU A 54 -24.52 19.34 4.70
N LEU A 55 -25.66 19.34 4.01
CA LEU A 55 -26.45 18.14 3.75
C LEU A 55 -25.66 17.08 2.96
N LEU A 56 -24.86 17.50 1.99
CA LEU A 56 -23.96 16.61 1.24
C LEU A 56 -22.93 15.96 2.17
N ALA A 57 -22.32 16.74 3.07
CA ALA A 57 -21.37 16.24 4.05
C ALA A 57 -22.02 15.28 5.05
N GLU A 58 -23.23 15.58 5.51
CA GLU A 58 -24.04 14.71 6.37
C GLU A 58 -24.39 13.37 5.69
N PHE A 59 -24.72 13.38 4.40
CA PHE A 59 -24.97 12.13 3.66
C PHE A 59 -23.72 11.25 3.61
N LEU A 60 -22.56 11.85 3.35
CA LEU A 60 -21.29 11.13 3.27
C LEU A 60 -20.81 10.61 4.64
N SER A 61 -21.12 11.32 5.73
CA SER A 61 -20.81 10.87 7.08
C SER A 61 -21.75 9.74 7.53
N THR A 62 -23.02 9.82 7.15
CA THR A 62 -24.05 8.84 7.53
C THR A 62 -23.95 7.56 6.69
N CYS A 63 -23.69 7.68 5.39
CA CYS A 63 -23.66 6.56 4.46
C CYS A 63 -22.44 6.65 3.53
N ARG A 64 -21.27 6.24 4.03
CA ARG A 64 -20.00 6.27 3.27
C ARG A 64 -20.10 5.61 1.89
N SER A 65 -20.88 4.54 1.79
CA SER A 65 -20.99 3.72 0.59
C SER A 65 -21.86 4.36 -0.51
N SER A 66 -22.57 5.47 -0.24
CA SER A 66 -23.35 6.18 -1.25
C SER A 66 -22.50 6.89 -2.31
N ILE A 67 -21.23 7.15 -2.03
CA ILE A 67 -20.29 7.78 -2.99
C ILE A 67 -19.98 6.88 -4.18
N GLU A 68 -20.17 5.56 -4.02
CA GLU A 68 -19.94 4.54 -5.04
C GLU A 68 -21.19 4.24 -5.88
N ASP A 69 -22.35 4.84 -5.53
CA ASP A 69 -23.55 4.72 -6.33
C ASP A 69 -23.34 5.37 -7.69
N LEU A 70 -23.94 4.78 -8.72
CA LEU A 70 -23.89 5.26 -10.08
C LEU A 70 -25.29 5.57 -10.60
N THR A 71 -25.39 6.58 -11.47
CA THR A 71 -26.59 6.82 -12.26
C THR A 71 -26.75 5.77 -13.36
N SER A 72 -27.86 5.81 -14.10
CA SER A 72 -28.04 4.98 -15.29
C SER A 72 -27.02 5.27 -16.41
N GLN A 73 -26.32 6.41 -16.34
CA GLN A 73 -25.23 6.77 -17.26
C GLN A 73 -23.84 6.47 -16.67
N CYS A 74 -23.77 5.62 -15.65
CA CYS A 74 -22.53 5.30 -14.94
C CYS A 74 -21.81 6.53 -14.34
N GLU A 75 -22.53 7.63 -14.09
CA GLU A 75 -21.96 8.84 -13.50
C GLU A 75 -21.94 8.71 -11.97
N THR A 76 -20.83 9.10 -11.34
CA THR A 76 -20.76 9.29 -9.88
C THR A 76 -21.27 10.69 -9.50
N ALA A 77 -21.50 10.93 -8.20
CA ALA A 77 -21.82 12.26 -7.69
C ALA A 77 -20.76 13.32 -8.06
N VAL A 78 -19.50 12.92 -8.22
CA VAL A 78 -18.41 13.81 -8.67
C VAL A 78 -18.57 14.20 -10.13
N HIS A 79 -18.90 13.24 -11.01
CA HIS A 79 -19.18 13.52 -12.42
C HIS A 79 -20.31 14.55 -12.55
N ILE A 80 -21.40 14.38 -11.78
CA ILE A 80 -22.53 15.32 -11.77
C ILE A 80 -22.12 16.71 -11.30
N ALA A 81 -21.38 16.83 -10.19
CA ALA A 81 -20.95 18.12 -9.66
C ALA A 81 -20.13 18.91 -10.70
N ILE A 82 -19.24 18.23 -11.43
CA ILE A 82 -18.43 18.83 -12.49
C ILE A 82 -19.28 19.17 -13.70
N LYS A 83 -20.13 18.26 -14.19
CA LYS A 83 -21.03 18.51 -15.33
C LYS A 83 -22.01 19.66 -15.09
N LYS A 84 -22.33 19.94 -13.83
CA LYS A 84 -23.15 21.10 -13.44
C LYS A 84 -22.32 22.35 -13.17
N CYS A 85 -21.00 22.32 -13.30
CA CYS A 85 -20.08 23.40 -12.97
C CYS A 85 -20.30 23.93 -11.54
N ASN A 86 -20.43 23.01 -10.58
CA ASN A 86 -20.63 23.30 -9.16
C ASN A 86 -19.32 23.08 -8.39
N THR A 87 -18.44 24.08 -8.46
CA THR A 87 -17.07 24.01 -7.92
C THR A 87 -17.04 23.78 -6.41
N GLU A 88 -17.93 24.40 -5.64
CA GLU A 88 -17.95 24.27 -4.18
C GLU A 88 -18.39 22.86 -3.74
N THR A 89 -19.39 22.29 -4.41
CA THR A 89 -19.78 20.88 -4.18
C THR A 89 -18.64 19.94 -4.56
N PHE A 90 -17.98 20.17 -5.70
CA PHE A 90 -16.81 19.40 -6.09
C PHE A 90 -15.72 19.46 -5.02
N LYS A 91 -15.42 20.65 -4.44
CA LYS A 91 -14.42 20.79 -3.38
C LYS A 91 -14.77 19.97 -2.14
N VAL A 92 -16.04 19.93 -1.73
CA VAL A 92 -16.48 19.10 -0.59
C VAL A 92 -16.32 17.61 -0.91
N LEU A 93 -16.81 17.14 -2.06
CA LEU A 93 -16.66 15.75 -2.49
C LEU A 93 -15.19 15.34 -2.57
N PHE A 94 -14.37 16.13 -3.25
CA PHE A 94 -12.94 15.88 -3.41
C PHE A 94 -12.20 15.90 -2.07
N GLY A 95 -12.52 16.88 -1.21
CA GLY A 95 -11.97 16.98 0.14
C GLY A 95 -12.32 15.76 1.00
N TRP A 96 -13.52 15.21 0.84
CA TRP A 96 -13.94 13.98 1.52
C TRP A 96 -13.19 12.76 0.96
N LEU A 97 -13.14 12.59 -0.37
CA LEU A 97 -12.43 11.46 -1.02
C LEU A 97 -10.96 11.39 -0.59
N LYS A 98 -10.28 12.53 -0.44
CA LYS A 98 -8.90 12.58 0.05
C LYS A 98 -8.76 12.11 1.50
N ARG A 99 -9.72 12.46 2.36
CA ARG A 99 -9.73 12.08 3.79
C ARG A 99 -10.09 10.62 3.99
N THR A 100 -10.92 10.09 3.13
CA THR A 100 -11.35 8.69 3.17
C THR A 100 -10.45 7.75 2.35
N TYR A 101 -9.46 8.31 1.65
CA TYR A 101 -8.55 7.59 0.74
C TYR A 101 -9.30 6.83 -0.36
N MET A 102 -10.35 7.45 -0.93
CA MET A 102 -11.18 6.88 -2.01
C MET A 102 -11.00 7.62 -3.35
N THR A 103 -9.80 8.15 -3.60
CA THR A 103 -9.53 8.96 -4.80
C THR A 103 -9.60 8.18 -6.11
N GLU A 104 -9.58 6.85 -6.06
CA GLU A 104 -9.79 5.95 -7.21
C GLU A 104 -11.14 6.18 -7.92
N ILE A 105 -12.15 6.70 -7.21
CA ILE A 105 -13.45 7.05 -7.78
C ILE A 105 -13.31 8.13 -8.87
N LEU A 106 -12.27 8.96 -8.81
CA LEU A 106 -12.02 9.99 -9.83
C LEU A 106 -11.63 9.40 -11.19
N ASP A 107 -11.09 8.17 -11.21
CA ASP A 107 -10.71 7.48 -12.44
C ASP A 107 -11.84 6.62 -13.03
N TRP A 108 -12.99 6.54 -12.34
CA TRP A 108 -14.15 5.84 -12.86
C TRP A 108 -14.67 6.56 -14.11
N LYS A 109 -15.16 5.77 -15.06
CA LYS A 109 -15.66 6.24 -16.35
C LYS A 109 -17.18 6.21 -16.38
N ASP A 110 -17.77 7.24 -16.97
CA ASP A 110 -19.20 7.28 -17.29
C ASP A 110 -19.54 6.40 -18.52
N HIS A 111 -20.79 6.50 -19.01
CA HIS A 111 -21.26 5.73 -20.15
C HIS A 111 -20.50 5.97 -21.47
N ASP A 112 -19.85 7.12 -21.61
CA ASP A 112 -19.04 7.49 -22.79
C ASP A 112 -17.57 7.12 -22.61
N GLY A 113 -17.20 6.55 -21.45
CA GLY A 113 -15.81 6.29 -21.11
C GLY A 113 -15.09 7.51 -20.54
N ASN A 114 -15.78 8.61 -20.28
CA ASN A 114 -15.19 9.83 -19.74
C ASN A 114 -15.02 9.70 -18.23
N ASN A 115 -13.79 9.92 -17.74
CA ASN A 115 -13.58 10.17 -16.31
C ASN A 115 -13.84 11.65 -15.97
N VAL A 116 -13.78 11.98 -14.67
CA VAL A 116 -14.03 13.35 -14.18
C VAL A 116 -13.11 14.41 -14.78
N LEU A 117 -11.89 14.05 -15.21
CA LEU A 117 -10.96 14.96 -15.87
C LEU A 117 -11.38 15.27 -17.32
N HIS A 118 -11.91 14.31 -18.07
CA HIS A 118 -12.47 14.55 -19.40
C HIS A 118 -13.65 15.53 -19.32
N ILE A 119 -14.57 15.31 -18.37
CA ILE A 119 -15.71 16.23 -18.16
C ILE A 119 -15.23 17.62 -17.76
N ALA A 120 -14.29 17.74 -16.81
CA ALA A 120 -13.80 19.05 -16.37
C ALA A 120 -13.13 19.85 -17.51
N VAL A 121 -12.46 19.16 -18.43
CA VAL A 121 -11.90 19.76 -19.65
C VAL A 121 -13.00 20.17 -20.62
N SER A 122 -13.96 19.30 -20.91
CA SER A 122 -15.06 19.58 -21.84
C SER A 122 -15.91 20.77 -21.38
N GLU A 123 -16.12 20.90 -20.07
CA GLU A 123 -16.86 22.00 -19.46
C GLU A 123 -16.00 23.25 -19.21
N ASN A 124 -14.72 23.25 -19.64
CA ASN A 124 -13.77 24.35 -19.50
C ASN A 124 -13.63 24.88 -18.05
N GLN A 125 -13.39 23.99 -17.08
CA GLN A 125 -13.29 24.34 -15.64
C GLN A 125 -11.84 24.31 -15.13
N PRO A 126 -11.03 25.37 -15.33
CA PRO A 126 -9.60 25.35 -15.03
C PRO A 126 -9.25 25.16 -13.55
N GLU A 127 -10.11 25.62 -12.63
CA GLU A 127 -9.91 25.42 -11.19
C GLU A 127 -10.02 23.94 -10.80
N ILE A 128 -11.06 23.26 -11.29
CA ILE A 128 -11.27 21.82 -11.06
C ILE A 128 -10.16 21.01 -11.73
N ILE A 129 -9.79 21.34 -12.97
CA ILE A 129 -8.71 20.64 -13.68
C ILE A 129 -7.40 20.72 -12.87
N LYS A 130 -7.06 21.89 -12.31
CA LYS A 130 -5.87 22.05 -11.47
C LYS A 130 -5.88 21.16 -10.22
N LEU A 131 -7.06 20.94 -9.62
CA LEU A 131 -7.22 20.08 -8.44
C LEU A 131 -7.13 18.59 -8.80
N LEU A 132 -7.66 18.21 -9.95
CA LEU A 132 -7.66 16.83 -10.45
C LEU A 132 -6.28 16.35 -10.93
N ILE A 133 -5.44 17.26 -11.44
CA ILE A 133 -4.07 16.93 -11.85
C ILE A 133 -3.30 16.33 -10.67
N GLY A 134 -2.76 15.12 -10.87
CA GLY A 134 -2.03 14.36 -9.84
C GLY A 134 -2.88 13.41 -9.01
N HIS A 135 -4.22 13.49 -9.12
CA HIS A 135 -5.17 12.57 -8.46
C HIS A 135 -5.98 11.74 -9.46
N THR A 136 -5.75 11.92 -10.77
CA THR A 136 -6.42 11.22 -11.87
C THR A 136 -5.42 10.72 -12.89
N ASN A 137 -5.80 9.68 -13.63
CA ASN A 137 -5.08 9.16 -14.77
C ASN A 137 -5.26 10.07 -16.00
N ILE A 138 -4.24 10.88 -16.27
CA ILE A 138 -4.21 11.86 -17.38
C ILE A 138 -4.12 11.18 -18.76
N ASN A 139 -3.68 9.93 -18.80
CA ASN A 139 -3.57 9.14 -20.02
C ASN A 139 -4.78 8.24 -20.26
N ALA A 140 -5.77 8.26 -19.36
CA ALA A 140 -7.02 7.54 -19.60
C ALA A 140 -7.65 8.05 -20.89
N LYS A 141 -8.14 7.11 -21.70
CA LYS A 141 -8.87 7.40 -22.92
C LYS A 141 -10.35 7.11 -22.76
N ASN A 142 -11.20 7.94 -23.34
CA ASN A 142 -12.63 7.66 -23.44
C ASN A 142 -12.94 6.61 -24.52
N PHE A 143 -14.22 6.32 -24.78
CA PHE A 143 -14.59 5.33 -25.81
C PHE A 143 -14.36 5.82 -27.25
N GLN A 144 -14.10 7.11 -27.43
CA GLN A 144 -13.66 7.74 -28.67
C GLN A 144 -12.12 7.68 -28.83
N ASP A 145 -11.39 7.01 -27.93
CA ASP A 145 -9.93 6.91 -27.91
C ASP A 145 -9.20 8.25 -27.66
N GLU A 146 -9.91 9.24 -27.12
CA GLU A 146 -9.38 10.57 -26.81
C GLU A 146 -8.97 10.68 -25.35
N THR A 147 -7.81 11.29 -25.10
CA THR A 147 -7.38 11.72 -23.76
C THR A 147 -7.92 13.11 -23.43
N ALA A 148 -8.06 13.43 -22.13
CA ALA A 148 -8.44 14.77 -21.69
C ALA A 148 -7.54 15.89 -22.26
N LEU A 149 -6.27 15.62 -22.57
CA LEU A 149 -5.39 16.61 -23.23
C LEU A 149 -5.79 16.84 -24.71
N GLU A 150 -6.18 15.79 -25.42
CA GLU A 150 -6.62 15.89 -26.82
C GLU A 150 -7.94 16.65 -26.93
N ILE A 151 -8.90 16.35 -26.04
CA ILE A 151 -10.14 17.13 -25.93
C ILE A 151 -9.83 18.61 -25.68
N LEU A 152 -8.93 18.92 -24.73
CA LEU A 152 -8.57 20.31 -24.43
C LEU A 152 -7.93 21.04 -25.62
N GLN A 153 -7.15 20.35 -26.45
CA GLN A 153 -6.48 20.93 -27.62
C GLN A 153 -7.43 21.16 -28.79
N ALA A 154 -8.50 20.36 -28.91
CA ALA A 154 -9.55 20.58 -29.89
C ALA A 154 -10.37 21.86 -29.60
N HIS A 155 -10.32 22.39 -28.37
CA HIS A 155 -11.05 23.60 -27.98
C HIS A 155 -10.24 24.88 -28.27
N PRO A 156 -10.76 25.83 -29.08
CA PRO A 156 -10.02 27.03 -29.50
C PRO A 156 -9.72 28.03 -28.36
N TYR A 157 -10.41 27.94 -27.23
CA TYR A 157 -10.25 28.83 -26.06
C TYR A 157 -9.62 28.14 -24.84
N GLY A 158 -8.94 27.00 -25.02
CA GLY A 158 -8.34 26.24 -23.95
C GLY A 158 -7.29 27.04 -23.15
N ASN A 159 -7.40 26.99 -21.81
CA ASN A 159 -6.44 27.65 -20.93
C ASN A 159 -5.01 27.11 -21.13
N GLN A 160 -4.12 27.93 -21.70
CA GLN A 160 -2.76 27.54 -22.07
C GLN A 160 -1.93 27.03 -20.88
N ASP A 161 -2.17 27.53 -19.67
CA ASP A 161 -1.46 27.05 -18.47
C ASP A 161 -1.86 25.62 -18.11
N VAL A 162 -3.14 25.29 -18.28
CA VAL A 162 -3.68 23.95 -18.05
C VAL A 162 -3.10 22.98 -19.09
N VAL A 163 -3.06 23.38 -20.37
CA VAL A 163 -2.45 22.59 -21.45
C VAL A 163 -0.98 22.29 -21.15
N LYS A 164 -0.21 23.31 -20.75
CA LYS A 164 1.22 23.14 -20.39
C LYS A 164 1.41 22.17 -19.24
N ARG A 165 0.57 22.26 -18.20
CA ARG A 165 0.63 21.35 -17.03
C ARG A 165 0.29 19.90 -17.42
N LEU A 166 -0.81 19.70 -18.14
CA LEU A 166 -1.21 18.36 -18.60
C LEU A 166 -0.17 17.74 -19.53
N ARG A 167 0.45 18.53 -20.42
CA ARG A 167 1.54 18.05 -21.30
C ARG A 167 2.76 17.58 -20.51
N ARG A 168 3.20 18.35 -19.51
CA ARG A 168 4.32 17.96 -18.63
C ARG A 168 4.01 16.65 -17.89
N GLN A 169 2.80 16.52 -17.36
CA GLN A 169 2.41 15.34 -16.62
C GLN A 169 2.21 14.10 -17.53
N LYS A 170 1.68 14.28 -18.75
CA LYS A 170 1.59 13.24 -19.79
C LYS A 170 2.98 12.73 -20.19
N TYR A 171 3.95 13.63 -20.37
CA TYR A 171 5.34 13.26 -20.64
C TYR A 171 5.94 12.41 -19.50
N LEU A 172 5.78 12.86 -18.25
CA LEU A 172 6.23 12.09 -17.09
C LEU A 172 5.56 10.72 -17.05
N ALA A 173 4.24 10.63 -17.21
CA ALA A 173 3.54 9.36 -17.17
C ALA A 173 3.94 8.40 -18.31
N ARG A 174 4.22 8.92 -19.52
CA ARG A 174 4.66 8.10 -20.67
C ARG A 174 6.02 7.44 -20.43
N LEU A 175 6.92 8.07 -19.67
CA LEU A 175 8.22 7.46 -19.34
C LEU A 175 8.07 6.20 -18.46
N PHE A 176 6.94 6.04 -17.75
CA PHE A 176 6.78 4.99 -16.74
C PHE A 176 5.78 3.87 -17.12
N THR A 177 4.83 4.09 -18.04
CA THR A 177 3.77 3.09 -18.34
C THR A 177 3.27 3.12 -19.80
N PRO A 178 3.59 2.11 -20.63
CA PRO A 178 2.80 1.82 -21.84
C PRO A 178 1.45 1.21 -21.44
N THR A 179 0.35 1.68 -22.04
CA THR A 179 -1.02 1.17 -21.79
C THR A 179 -1.21 -0.19 -22.44
N LEU A 180 -1.61 -1.19 -21.65
CA LEU A 180 -1.93 -2.54 -22.07
C LEU A 180 -3.45 -2.75 -21.96
N SER A 181 -4.09 -3.36 -22.97
CA SER A 181 -5.51 -3.71 -22.84
C SER A 181 -5.71 -4.87 -21.85
N LEU A 182 -6.92 -4.96 -21.28
CA LEU A 182 -7.29 -6.06 -20.36
C LEU A 182 -7.13 -7.44 -21.02
N SER A 183 -7.52 -7.58 -22.29
CA SER A 183 -7.37 -8.83 -23.03
C SER A 183 -5.90 -9.21 -23.23
N GLN A 184 -5.05 -8.23 -23.57
CA GLN A 184 -3.60 -8.46 -23.67
C GLN A 184 -3.04 -8.88 -22.31
N PHE A 185 -3.46 -8.26 -21.21
CA PHE A 185 -3.04 -8.64 -19.87
C PHE A 185 -3.38 -10.10 -19.56
N PHE A 186 -4.62 -10.54 -19.81
CA PHE A 186 -5.02 -11.93 -19.55
C PHE A 186 -4.35 -12.96 -20.47
N THR A 187 -3.83 -12.55 -21.63
CA THR A 187 -3.03 -13.42 -22.50
C THR A 187 -1.55 -13.47 -22.12
N MET A 188 -1.08 -12.62 -21.21
CA MET A 188 0.30 -12.68 -20.72
C MET A 188 0.49 -13.89 -19.82
N GLU A 189 1.69 -14.45 -19.83
CA GLU A 189 2.05 -15.40 -18.80
C GLU A 189 2.00 -14.75 -17.41
N LEU A 190 1.50 -15.50 -16.43
CA LEU A 190 1.51 -15.10 -15.03
C LEU A 190 2.93 -14.68 -14.61
N THR A 191 3.01 -13.53 -13.96
CA THR A 191 4.26 -13.04 -13.37
C THR A 191 4.76 -14.00 -12.30
N PHE A 192 6.05 -13.93 -11.99
CA PHE A 192 6.63 -14.69 -10.87
C PHE A 192 5.84 -14.49 -9.57
N PHE A 193 5.38 -13.26 -9.31
CA PHE A 193 4.54 -12.92 -8.16
C PHE A 193 3.20 -13.68 -8.18
N GLU A 194 2.47 -13.63 -9.29
CA GLU A 194 1.17 -14.29 -9.42
C GLU A 194 1.30 -15.82 -9.34
N LYS A 195 2.35 -16.40 -9.93
CA LYS A 195 2.66 -17.84 -9.82
C LYS A 195 2.91 -18.28 -8.37
N HIS A 196 3.59 -17.44 -7.57
CA HIS A 196 3.95 -17.77 -6.18
C HIS A 196 2.93 -17.26 -5.16
N ALA A 197 1.98 -16.41 -5.53
CA ALA A 197 0.95 -15.92 -4.62
C ALA A 197 0.08 -17.08 -4.06
N SER A 198 -0.13 -18.13 -4.85
CA SER A 198 -0.76 -19.38 -4.41
C SER A 198 0.09 -20.12 -3.38
N PHE A 199 1.41 -20.18 -3.58
CA PHE A 199 2.36 -20.84 -2.67
C PHE A 199 2.38 -20.19 -1.27
N PHE A 200 2.25 -18.86 -1.20
CA PHE A 200 2.18 -18.13 0.08
C PHE A 200 0.78 -18.10 0.72
N GLY A 201 -0.20 -18.85 0.19
CA GLY A 201 -1.55 -18.93 0.77
C GLY A 201 -2.34 -17.63 0.73
N ILE A 202 -2.03 -16.72 -0.20
CA ILE A 202 -2.60 -15.37 -0.27
C ILE A 202 -4.08 -15.38 -0.74
N GLN A 203 -4.57 -16.50 -1.29
CA GLN A 203 -5.92 -16.59 -1.85
C GLN A 203 -7.03 -16.67 -0.79
N ASP A 204 -6.75 -17.18 0.41
CA ASP A 204 -7.73 -17.25 1.50
C ASP A 204 -7.33 -16.33 2.67
N LYS A 205 -8.23 -15.41 3.02
CA LYS A 205 -8.04 -14.45 4.13
C LYS A 205 -7.81 -15.15 5.47
N SER A 206 -8.33 -16.37 5.67
CA SER A 206 -8.16 -17.10 6.93
C SER A 206 -6.79 -17.75 7.03
N THR A 207 -6.36 -18.44 5.97
CA THR A 207 -5.03 -19.06 5.84
C THR A 207 -3.92 -18.02 5.93
N HIS A 208 -4.09 -16.87 5.29
CA HIS A 208 -3.14 -15.76 5.33
C HIS A 208 -2.84 -15.25 6.74
N LYS A 209 -3.86 -15.07 7.58
CA LYS A 209 -3.69 -14.63 8.98
C LYS A 209 -2.92 -15.66 9.81
N ILE A 210 -3.19 -16.94 9.59
CA ILE A 210 -2.49 -18.03 10.28
C ILE A 210 -1.01 -18.04 9.87
N ILE A 211 -0.71 -17.94 8.58
CA ILE A 211 0.68 -17.89 8.09
C ILE A 211 1.41 -16.69 8.69
N LEU A 212 0.83 -15.48 8.65
CA LEU A 212 1.47 -14.28 9.23
C LEU A 212 1.75 -14.44 10.74
N LEU A 213 0.81 -15.03 11.47
CA LEU A 213 0.95 -15.29 12.91
C LEU A 213 2.06 -16.31 13.18
N VAL A 214 2.04 -17.45 12.48
CA VAL A 214 3.06 -18.51 12.63
C VAL A 214 4.44 -17.98 12.26
N SER A 215 4.57 -17.24 11.16
CA SER A 215 5.81 -16.60 10.76
C SER A 215 6.30 -15.65 11.85
N THR A 216 5.44 -14.76 12.34
CA THR A 216 5.82 -13.82 13.42
C THR A 216 6.33 -14.56 14.66
N LEU A 217 5.68 -15.66 15.07
CA LEU A 217 6.15 -16.51 16.17
C LEU A 217 7.52 -17.14 15.90
N ILE A 218 7.76 -17.65 14.69
CA ILE A 218 9.06 -18.23 14.30
C ILE A 218 10.15 -17.14 14.31
N ALA A 219 9.87 -15.95 13.77
CA ALA A 219 10.81 -14.82 13.78
C ALA A 219 11.14 -14.40 15.22
N THR A 220 10.14 -14.31 16.10
CA THR A 220 10.36 -14.01 17.52
C THR A 220 11.19 -15.08 18.21
N ALA A 221 10.86 -16.37 18.03
CA ALA A 221 11.56 -17.47 18.68
C ALA A 221 13.03 -17.55 18.23
N THR A 222 13.29 -17.39 16.93
CA THR A 222 14.65 -17.42 16.37
C THR A 222 15.47 -16.18 16.73
N TYR A 223 14.84 -15.01 16.82
CA TYR A 223 15.49 -13.80 17.35
C TYR A 223 15.91 -13.97 18.81
N GLN A 224 15.03 -14.52 19.65
CA GLN A 224 15.34 -14.83 21.04
C GLN A 224 16.44 -15.89 21.17
N ALA A 225 16.40 -16.93 20.34
CA ALA A 225 17.43 -17.96 20.34
C ALA A 225 18.81 -17.42 19.93
N ALA A 226 18.87 -16.39 19.08
CA ALA A 226 20.12 -15.70 18.77
C ALA A 226 20.67 -14.92 19.98
N LEU A 227 19.82 -14.24 20.74
CA LEU A 227 20.17 -13.50 21.97
C LEU A 227 20.40 -14.40 23.20
N SER A 228 20.15 -15.70 23.09
CA SER A 228 20.31 -16.68 24.16
C SER A 228 20.78 -18.00 23.57
N PRO A 229 22.01 -18.03 23.02
CA PRO A 229 22.52 -19.18 22.30
C PRO A 229 22.75 -20.35 23.27
N PRO A 230 22.66 -21.60 22.78
CA PRO A 230 22.93 -22.77 23.58
C PRO A 230 24.32 -22.68 24.23
N GLY A 231 24.37 -22.80 25.55
CA GLY A 231 25.61 -22.69 26.32
C GLY A 231 25.91 -21.28 26.89
N GLY A 232 25.18 -20.25 26.47
CA GLY A 232 25.27 -18.90 27.05
C GLY A 232 26.50 -18.10 26.63
N TYR A 233 26.79 -17.06 27.40
CA TYR A 233 27.85 -16.09 27.16
C TYR A 233 28.91 -16.12 28.26
N TRP A 234 30.15 -15.80 27.89
CA TRP A 234 31.18 -15.50 28.87
C TRP A 234 30.84 -14.21 29.61
N VAL A 235 30.90 -14.27 30.95
CA VAL A 235 30.63 -13.12 31.82
C VAL A 235 31.88 -12.27 32.00
N ASP A 236 33.04 -12.91 32.04
CA ASP A 236 34.36 -12.31 32.23
C ASP A 236 35.25 -12.45 30.99
N SER A 237 36.34 -11.69 30.96
CA SER A 237 37.36 -11.78 29.91
C SER A 237 38.63 -12.37 30.50
N SER A 238 39.16 -13.43 29.89
CA SER A 238 40.46 -13.96 30.30
C SER A 238 41.57 -13.04 29.79
N SER A 239 42.34 -12.45 30.69
CA SER A 239 43.62 -11.83 30.35
C SER A 239 44.70 -12.90 30.30
N SER A 240 45.56 -12.88 29.27
CA SER A 240 46.78 -13.67 29.29
C SER A 240 47.66 -13.13 30.41
N LEU A 241 47.69 -13.78 31.57
CA LEU A 241 48.75 -13.53 32.55
C LEU A 241 50.06 -14.01 31.92
N SER A 242 50.77 -13.07 31.29
CA SER A 242 52.19 -13.19 30.99
C SER A 242 52.94 -13.44 32.30
N ALA A 243 53.67 -14.55 32.34
CA ALA A 243 54.50 -14.97 33.44
C ALA A 243 55.38 -13.84 33.97
N ASN A 244 55.14 -13.46 35.23
CA ASN A 244 56.16 -12.89 36.11
C ASN A 244 55.68 -13.08 37.55
N SER A 245 55.88 -14.28 38.07
CA SER A 245 55.92 -14.54 39.51
C SER A 245 56.83 -15.73 39.75
N THR A 246 58.07 -15.43 40.11
CA THR A 246 58.98 -16.36 40.76
C THR A 246 58.37 -16.82 42.08
N ALA A 247 57.81 -18.03 42.12
CA ALA A 247 57.68 -18.80 43.35
C ALA A 247 57.62 -20.29 43.00
N VAL A 248 58.53 -21.02 43.61
CA VAL A 248 58.85 -22.44 43.42
C VAL A 248 57.83 -23.33 44.16
N THR A 249 57.63 -24.54 43.61
CA THR A 249 57.03 -25.76 44.18
C THR A 249 55.54 -25.77 44.56
N ALA A 250 54.71 -26.37 43.70
CA ALA A 250 54.09 -27.69 43.91
C ALA A 250 53.16 -28.01 42.71
N HIS A 251 53.13 -29.28 42.31
CA HIS A 251 52.42 -29.81 41.14
C HIS A 251 51.03 -29.20 40.83
N PRO A 252 50.77 -28.89 39.54
CA PRO A 252 49.45 -29.04 38.97
C PRO A 252 49.51 -29.99 37.77
N SER A 253 49.10 -31.25 37.99
CA SER A 253 48.59 -32.09 36.91
C SER A 253 47.22 -31.55 36.51
N GLY A 254 47.23 -30.66 35.53
CA GLY A 254 46.03 -30.01 34.99
C GLY A 254 46.46 -28.89 34.06
N THR A 255 46.72 -29.23 32.79
CA THR A 255 47.00 -28.28 31.72
C THR A 255 45.76 -27.41 31.52
N ALA A 256 45.60 -26.36 32.33
CA ALA A 256 44.62 -25.32 32.13
C ALA A 256 45.09 -24.43 30.97
N ASN A 257 45.02 -24.96 29.74
CA ASN A 257 44.92 -24.15 28.54
C ASN A 257 43.54 -23.47 28.57
N GLY A 258 43.37 -22.47 29.43
CA GLY A 258 42.21 -21.60 29.39
C GLY A 258 42.15 -20.94 28.02
N LYS A 259 41.22 -21.37 27.16
CA LYS A 259 41.00 -20.71 25.87
C LYS A 259 40.72 -19.23 26.13
N LEU A 260 41.47 -18.37 25.43
CA LEU A 260 41.26 -16.93 25.49
C LEU A 260 39.80 -16.63 25.10
N HIS A 261 39.06 -16.02 26.03
CA HIS A 261 37.67 -15.62 25.84
C HIS A 261 37.47 -14.18 26.30
N GLN A 262 36.47 -13.54 25.71
CA GLN A 262 36.08 -12.16 25.97
C GLN A 262 34.64 -12.17 26.44
N ALA A 263 34.33 -11.32 27.42
CA ALA A 263 32.97 -11.15 27.93
C ALA A 263 32.01 -10.77 26.78
N GLY A 264 30.84 -11.39 26.76
CA GLY A 264 29.84 -11.23 25.70
C GLY A 264 30.01 -12.17 24.49
N ASN A 265 31.14 -12.88 24.37
CA ASN A 265 31.26 -13.92 23.34
C ASN A 265 30.46 -15.17 23.73
N MET A 266 29.93 -15.86 22.71
CA MET A 266 29.29 -17.16 22.89
C MET A 266 30.25 -18.21 23.46
N ILE A 267 29.76 -19.02 24.41
CA ILE A 267 30.51 -20.14 24.99
C ILE A 267 30.62 -21.31 23.99
N LEU A 268 29.55 -21.56 23.22
CA LEU A 268 29.51 -22.60 22.21
C LEU A 268 30.53 -22.33 21.10
N ASN A 269 31.27 -23.36 20.68
CA ASN A 269 32.32 -23.25 19.67
C ASN A 269 32.29 -24.41 18.65
N GLY A 270 33.08 -24.26 17.59
CA GLY A 270 33.26 -25.28 16.57
C GLY A 270 32.01 -25.51 15.69
N TRP A 271 31.89 -26.70 15.11
CA TRP A 271 30.85 -27.02 14.12
C TRP A 271 29.41 -26.89 14.65
N LYS A 272 29.19 -27.14 15.96
CA LYS A 272 27.88 -27.02 16.60
C LYS A 272 27.37 -25.58 16.60
N LEU A 273 28.27 -24.61 16.83
CA LEU A 273 27.95 -23.18 16.75
C LEU A 273 27.48 -22.82 15.33
N TYR A 274 28.28 -23.17 14.31
CA TYR A 274 27.94 -22.86 12.92
C TYR A 274 26.61 -23.48 12.49
N LEU A 275 26.38 -24.75 12.85
CA LEU A 275 25.13 -25.44 12.50
C LEU A 275 23.92 -24.74 13.14
N PHE A 276 23.99 -24.42 14.43
CA PHE A 276 22.94 -23.68 15.12
C PHE A 276 22.70 -22.31 14.48
N THR A 277 23.75 -21.51 14.30
CA THR A 277 23.65 -20.16 13.75
C THR A 277 23.07 -20.16 12.33
N VAL A 278 23.50 -21.08 11.47
CA VAL A 278 22.98 -21.18 10.09
C VAL A 278 21.51 -21.56 10.10
N LEU A 279 21.13 -22.64 10.79
CA LEU A 279 19.73 -23.11 10.81
C LEU A 279 18.79 -22.08 11.45
N ASN A 280 19.19 -21.48 12.57
CA ASN A 280 18.41 -20.45 13.25
C ASN A 280 18.20 -19.22 12.36
N SER A 281 19.26 -18.79 11.68
CA SER A 281 19.19 -17.62 10.80
C SER A 281 18.40 -17.91 9.53
N THR A 282 18.50 -19.10 8.96
CA THR A 282 17.62 -19.52 7.85
C THR A 282 16.17 -19.46 8.27
N ALA A 283 15.80 -19.99 9.45
CA ALA A 283 14.44 -19.91 9.96
C ALA A 283 13.97 -18.46 10.21
N PHE A 284 14.85 -17.59 10.73
CA PHE A 284 14.56 -16.17 10.90
C PHE A 284 14.30 -15.47 9.55
N PHE A 285 15.23 -15.56 8.60
CA PHE A 285 15.12 -14.87 7.30
C PHE A 285 13.98 -15.42 6.44
N THR A 286 13.73 -16.72 6.46
CA THR A 286 12.55 -17.30 5.78
C THR A 286 11.25 -16.79 6.39
N SER A 287 11.16 -16.72 7.72
CA SER A 287 10.02 -16.12 8.38
C SER A 287 9.83 -14.64 8.00
N ILE A 288 10.89 -13.83 8.04
CA ILE A 288 10.84 -12.43 7.64
C ILE A 288 10.38 -12.29 6.18
N GLY A 289 10.88 -13.12 5.26
CA GLY A 289 10.44 -13.17 3.87
C GLY A 289 8.95 -13.51 3.72
N THR A 290 8.43 -14.43 4.53
CA THR A 290 6.99 -14.76 4.54
C THR A 290 6.12 -13.63 5.11
N ILE A 291 6.55 -12.94 6.17
CA ILE A 291 5.89 -11.73 6.70
C ILE A 291 5.84 -10.67 5.61
N TRP A 292 6.93 -10.54 4.85
CA TRP A 292 7.03 -9.61 3.75
C TRP A 292 6.03 -9.94 2.64
N ALA A 293 6.08 -11.18 2.12
CA ALA A 293 5.21 -11.65 1.05
C ALA A 293 3.72 -11.56 1.40
N THR A 294 3.35 -11.89 2.64
CA THR A 294 1.97 -11.81 3.13
C THR A 294 1.55 -10.36 3.45
N GLY A 295 2.43 -9.52 3.98
CA GLY A 295 2.17 -8.13 4.31
C GLY A 295 1.77 -7.28 3.10
N ILE A 296 2.31 -7.57 1.91
CA ILE A 296 2.01 -6.87 0.65
C ILE A 296 0.52 -6.94 0.34
N SER A 297 -0.08 -8.13 0.52
CA SER A 297 -1.43 -8.40 0.06
C SER A 297 -2.50 -7.84 0.99
N LEU A 298 -2.16 -7.49 2.25
CA LEU A 298 -3.13 -7.07 3.25
C LEU A 298 -3.23 -5.56 3.42
N MET A 299 -2.13 -4.82 3.23
CA MET A 299 -2.08 -3.40 3.59
C MET A 299 -2.07 -2.50 2.36
N SER A 300 -2.97 -1.51 2.33
CA SER A 300 -2.96 -0.43 1.34
C SER A 300 -1.65 0.37 1.35
N LYS A 301 -0.89 0.35 2.46
CA LYS A 301 0.42 1.01 2.64
C LYS A 301 1.34 0.26 3.62
N PRO A 302 2.00 -0.84 3.22
CA PRO A 302 2.80 -1.69 4.10
C PRO A 302 4.17 -1.11 4.52
N PHE A 303 4.45 0.16 4.17
CA PHE A 303 5.77 0.78 4.34
C PHE A 303 6.31 0.69 5.78
N MET A 304 5.46 0.93 6.79
CA MET A 304 5.87 0.89 8.18
C MET A 304 6.28 -0.52 8.65
N VAL A 305 5.53 -1.55 8.25
CA VAL A 305 5.84 -2.94 8.59
C VAL A 305 7.17 -3.34 7.96
N TYR A 306 7.40 -2.99 6.70
CA TYR A 306 8.67 -3.29 6.03
C TYR A 306 9.86 -2.54 6.60
N PHE A 307 9.68 -1.27 6.93
CA PHE A 307 10.72 -0.48 7.56
C PHE A 307 11.13 -1.10 8.91
N SER A 308 10.14 -1.48 9.73
CA SER A 308 10.38 -2.14 11.01
C SER A 308 11.08 -3.50 10.86
N VAL A 309 10.59 -4.35 9.94
CA VAL A 309 11.15 -5.67 9.67
C VAL A 309 12.58 -5.60 9.10
N THR A 310 12.86 -4.57 8.30
CA THR A 310 14.21 -4.30 7.77
C THR A 310 15.17 -3.94 8.90
N ILE A 311 14.78 -3.01 9.79
CA ILE A 311 15.57 -2.64 10.96
C ILE A 311 15.80 -3.86 11.86
N LEU A 312 14.77 -4.68 12.09
CA LEU A 312 14.90 -5.91 12.89
C LEU A 312 15.91 -6.89 12.28
N SER A 313 15.93 -7.01 10.94
CA SER A 313 16.88 -7.88 10.23
C SER A 313 18.32 -7.39 10.39
N PHE A 314 18.56 -6.06 10.30
CA PHE A 314 19.88 -5.48 10.57
C PHE A 314 20.30 -5.68 12.04
N ALA A 315 19.38 -5.48 12.99
CA ALA A 315 19.67 -5.67 14.41
C ALA A 315 20.06 -7.12 14.72
N TYR A 316 19.38 -8.10 14.10
CA TYR A 316 19.71 -9.53 14.23
C TYR A 316 21.14 -9.84 13.74
N ILE A 317 21.51 -9.35 12.56
CA ILE A 317 22.87 -9.56 12.01
C ILE A 317 23.92 -8.91 12.91
N ILE A 318 23.70 -7.68 13.36
CA ILE A 318 24.64 -6.97 14.21
C ILE A 318 24.83 -7.69 15.55
N SER A 319 23.75 -8.16 16.19
CA SER A 319 23.84 -8.94 17.44
C SER A 319 24.70 -10.20 17.24
N LEU A 320 24.43 -11.00 16.19
CA LEU A 320 25.24 -12.17 15.89
C LEU A 320 26.71 -11.83 15.62
N MET A 321 27.00 -10.72 14.92
CA MET A 321 28.38 -10.29 14.64
C MET A 321 29.14 -9.86 15.90
N VAL A 322 28.45 -9.27 16.89
CA VAL A 322 29.05 -8.86 18.17
C VAL A 322 29.31 -10.08 19.07
N GLU A 323 28.41 -11.05 19.07
CA GLU A 323 28.46 -12.21 19.96
C GLU A 323 29.38 -13.34 19.44
N PHE A 324 29.69 -13.35 18.13
CA PHE A 324 30.48 -14.41 17.52
C PHE A 324 31.96 -14.35 17.93
N PRO A 325 32.56 -15.44 18.44
CA PRO A 325 33.97 -15.45 18.79
C PRO A 325 34.86 -15.31 17.54
N LYS A 326 35.76 -14.31 17.53
CA LYS A 326 36.66 -13.95 16.41
C LYS A 326 37.82 -14.93 16.16
N GLN A 327 37.57 -16.24 16.23
CA GLN A 327 38.63 -17.25 16.16
C GLN A 327 38.97 -17.67 14.71
N ASN A 328 38.03 -17.57 13.78
CA ASN A 328 38.19 -18.03 12.39
C ASN A 328 37.75 -16.96 11.38
N GLU A 329 38.71 -16.25 10.79
CA GLU A 329 38.42 -15.19 9.81
C GLU A 329 37.63 -15.70 8.59
N VAL A 330 38.00 -16.87 8.05
CA VAL A 330 37.32 -17.48 6.89
C VAL A 330 35.85 -17.77 7.19
N ALA A 331 35.56 -18.31 8.37
CA ALA A 331 34.19 -18.64 8.76
C ALA A 331 33.35 -17.38 9.03
N ALA A 332 33.96 -16.33 9.58
CA ALA A 332 33.31 -15.03 9.73
C ALA A 332 32.96 -14.41 8.36
N ILE A 333 33.86 -14.50 7.37
CA ILE A 333 33.60 -14.04 6.00
C ILE A 333 32.45 -14.83 5.36
N LEU A 334 32.45 -16.17 5.49
CA LEU A 334 31.38 -17.02 4.96
C LEU A 334 30.03 -16.73 5.60
N LEU A 335 29.99 -16.51 6.92
CA LEU A 335 28.77 -16.11 7.64
C LEU A 335 28.29 -14.73 7.22
N LEU A 336 29.20 -13.76 7.08
CA LEU A 336 28.87 -12.41 6.61
C LEU A 336 28.31 -12.45 5.19
N ALA A 337 28.91 -13.25 4.30
CA ALA A 337 28.39 -13.47 2.95
C ALA A 337 27.00 -14.12 2.97
N PHE A 338 26.80 -15.14 3.81
CA PHE A 338 25.49 -15.79 4.00
C PHE A 338 24.42 -14.81 4.49
N PHE A 339 24.73 -13.97 5.48
CA PHE A 339 23.81 -12.95 5.99
C PHE A 339 23.54 -11.85 4.98
N GLY A 340 24.57 -11.40 4.25
CA GLY A 340 24.43 -10.44 3.16
C GLY A 340 23.51 -10.95 2.06
N CYS A 341 23.73 -12.18 1.59
CA CYS A 341 22.85 -12.82 0.60
C CYS A 341 21.42 -13.01 1.12
N SER A 342 21.26 -13.41 2.38
CA SER A 342 19.94 -13.60 3.00
C SER A 342 19.18 -12.26 3.11
N LEU A 343 19.87 -11.19 3.52
CA LEU A 343 19.30 -9.85 3.62
C LEU A 343 18.89 -9.31 2.24
N ILE A 344 19.75 -9.48 1.23
CA ILE A 344 19.45 -9.10 -0.16
C ILE A 344 18.24 -9.89 -0.68
N SER A 345 18.23 -11.21 -0.48
CA SER A 345 17.13 -12.08 -0.93
C SER A 345 15.80 -11.76 -0.25
N VAL A 346 15.81 -11.31 1.00
CA VAL A 346 14.59 -11.05 1.77
C VAL A 346 14.08 -9.62 1.62
N LEU A 347 14.98 -8.65 1.40
CA LEU A 347 14.60 -7.23 1.29
C LEU A 347 14.46 -6.74 -0.15
N LEU A 348 15.38 -7.13 -1.04
CA LEU A 348 15.42 -6.58 -2.41
C LEU A 348 14.56 -7.37 -3.39
N LEU A 349 14.64 -8.70 -3.36
CA LEU A 349 13.88 -9.54 -4.28
C LEU A 349 12.37 -9.26 -4.20
N PRO A 350 11.76 -9.20 -3.01
CA PRO A 350 10.32 -8.95 -2.92
C PRO A 350 9.93 -7.54 -3.35
N TRP A 351 10.78 -6.53 -3.12
CA TRP A 351 10.56 -5.14 -3.56
C TRP A 351 10.66 -4.98 -5.07
N CYS A 352 11.64 -5.64 -5.68
CA CYS A 352 11.77 -5.71 -7.13
C CYS A 352 10.56 -6.41 -7.77
N VAL A 353 10.21 -7.61 -7.29
CA VAL A 353 9.10 -8.40 -7.82
C VAL A 353 7.76 -7.67 -7.66
N HIS A 354 7.51 -7.07 -6.50
CA HIS A 354 6.28 -6.31 -6.25
C HIS A 354 6.22 -5.01 -7.05
N GLY A 355 7.33 -4.26 -7.15
CA GLY A 355 7.41 -3.07 -7.97
C GLY A 355 7.15 -3.37 -9.44
N MET A 356 7.67 -4.48 -9.95
CA MET A 356 7.38 -4.97 -11.31
C MET A 356 5.90 -5.34 -11.48
N HIS A 357 5.29 -6.05 -10.51
CA HIS A 357 3.87 -6.42 -10.55
C HIS A 357 2.93 -5.21 -10.47
N ILE A 358 3.16 -4.26 -9.54
CA ILE A 358 2.41 -3.00 -9.49
C ILE A 358 2.60 -2.22 -10.79
N GLY A 359 3.83 -2.18 -11.32
CA GLY A 359 4.13 -1.56 -12.60
C GLY A 359 3.31 -2.17 -13.73
N ALA A 360 3.19 -3.50 -13.77
CA ALA A 360 2.36 -4.22 -14.72
C ALA A 360 0.86 -3.92 -14.55
N LEU A 361 0.34 -3.94 -13.32
CA LEU A 361 -1.06 -3.60 -13.02
C LEU A 361 -1.42 -2.17 -13.43
N LYS A 362 -0.53 -1.20 -13.14
CA LYS A 362 -0.72 0.21 -13.53
C LYS A 362 -0.69 0.42 -15.06
N ARG A 363 -0.13 -0.52 -15.81
CA ARG A 363 -0.16 -0.50 -17.29
C ARG A 363 -1.51 -0.96 -17.83
N ILE A 364 -2.30 -1.72 -17.08
CA ILE A 364 -3.58 -2.21 -17.55
C ILE A 364 -4.57 -1.05 -17.64
N ASP A 365 -5.12 -0.81 -18.83
CA ASP A 365 -6.32 0.02 -19.00
C ASP A 365 -7.56 -0.78 -18.58
N ALA A 366 -7.59 -1.22 -17.32
CA ALA A 366 -8.70 -1.98 -16.72
C ALA A 366 -9.94 -1.11 -16.49
N THR A 367 -9.85 0.19 -16.79
CA THR A 367 -10.91 1.17 -16.55
C THR A 367 -12.09 1.06 -17.51
N ARG A 368 -12.05 0.16 -18.51
CA ARG A 368 -13.09 0.07 -19.56
C ARG A 368 -14.48 -0.34 -19.04
N ARG A 369 -14.58 -0.94 -17.86
CA ARG A 369 -15.78 -1.05 -17.03
C ARG A 369 -15.38 -1.66 -15.68
N ARG A 370 -15.96 -1.15 -14.59
CA ARG A 370 -15.74 -1.56 -13.19
C ARG A 370 -15.40 -3.05 -13.07
N GLY A 371 -14.23 -3.33 -12.49
CA GLY A 371 -13.83 -4.63 -11.99
C GLY A 371 -12.65 -4.43 -11.05
N ASP A 372 -12.93 -4.39 -9.75
CA ASP A 372 -11.90 -4.61 -8.72
C ASP A 372 -11.42 -6.06 -8.88
N PHE A 373 -10.48 -6.30 -9.80
CA PHE A 373 -9.94 -7.63 -10.03
C PHE A 373 -9.03 -8.12 -8.88
N LEU A 374 -8.65 -7.24 -7.95
CA LEU A 374 -7.77 -7.55 -6.82
C LEU A 374 -8.19 -6.81 -5.55
N GLY A 375 -9.28 -7.23 -4.92
CA GLY A 375 -9.56 -6.83 -3.54
C GLY A 375 -11.02 -6.90 -3.12
N SER A 376 -11.47 -8.11 -2.73
CA SER A 376 -12.79 -8.30 -2.11
C SER A 376 -13.00 -7.39 -0.89
N LYS A 377 -13.86 -6.39 -1.07
CA LYS A 377 -14.76 -5.93 -0.01
C LYS A 377 -16.17 -6.37 -0.40
N ASP A 378 -16.47 -7.64 -0.15
CA ASP A 378 -17.84 -8.02 0.14
C ASP A 378 -18.09 -7.70 1.63
N PRO A 379 -18.86 -6.65 1.96
CA PRO A 379 -19.52 -6.61 3.25
C PRO A 379 -20.74 -7.54 3.17
N LYS A 380 -20.74 -8.61 3.97
CA LYS A 380 -21.99 -9.16 4.50
C LYS A 380 -22.49 -8.25 5.61
#